data_AF-K5WZW4-F1
#
_entry.id   AF-K5WZW4-F1
#
_cell.length_a   1.000
_cell.length_b   1.000
_cell.length_c   1.000
_cell.angle_alpha   90.00
_cell.angle_beta   90.00
_cell.angle_gamma   90.00
#
_symmetry.space_group_name_H-M   'P 1'
#
loop_
_entity.id
_entity.type
_entity.pdbx_description
1 polymer ?
#
loop_
_entity_poly.entity_id
_entity_poly.type
_entity_poly.pdbx_seq_one_letter_code
_entity_poly.pdbx_strand_id
1 'polypeptide(L)'
;MPDTRKIVLAVTTTAVVLGTAYSVVYNTYLDTSDPALTHAPHPLTNTHYFANKSNPLNVFFTKKAWGWTTGLFFFSWVSSPPQTRTARRVLQWLLATTVWISLTMWFFGPSLLDRLIVASGGSCIFHLPSGDYLTLPADACFTKALVSPSSNPELFSELAADLAPLSLDWKALPRLRRGHDVSGHIFLLTLSTLFLADQLRPSLSLPAWPLIHKFALIGNVLLLAIWILASATTAVYFHSPLEKVTGYLLGVTGFLLTQLVPGSSTTLTDEDKKRAHSH
;
A
#
# COMPACT_ATOMS: atom_id res chain seq x y z
N MET A 1 -9.21 10.71 26.75
CA MET A 1 -8.92 11.05 25.34
C MET A 1 -9.45 9.94 24.45
N PRO A 2 -10.04 10.23 23.28
CA PRO A 2 -10.52 9.19 22.36
C PRO A 2 -9.34 8.35 21.84
N ASP A 3 -9.56 7.06 21.60
CA ASP A 3 -8.52 6.14 21.11
C ASP A 3 -8.02 6.59 19.73
N THR A 4 -6.73 6.95 19.63
CA THR A 4 -6.08 7.45 18.41
C THR A 4 -6.35 6.55 17.21
N ARG A 5 -6.41 5.22 17.39
CA ARG A 5 -6.71 4.28 16.29
C ARG A 5 -8.10 4.50 15.72
N LYS A 6 -9.10 4.72 16.58
CA LYS A 6 -10.49 4.91 16.16
C LYS A 6 -10.66 6.23 15.42
N ILE A 7 -10.00 7.28 15.89
CA ILE A 7 -10.00 8.59 15.22
C ILE A 7 -9.36 8.46 13.84
N VAL A 8 -8.15 7.91 13.77
CA VAL A 8 -7.41 7.77 12.51
C VAL A 8 -8.12 6.83 11.55
N LEU A 9 -8.73 5.75 12.03
CA LEU A 9 -9.60 4.89 11.24
C LEU A 9 -10.74 5.70 10.64
N ALA A 10 -11.53 6.42 11.45
CA ALA A 10 -12.66 7.21 10.97
C ALA A 10 -12.25 8.27 9.93
N VAL A 11 -11.14 8.97 10.15
CA VAL A 11 -10.60 9.95 9.19
C VAL A 11 -10.18 9.28 7.89
N THR A 12 -9.47 8.15 7.97
CA THR A 12 -9.02 7.39 6.78
C THR A 12 -10.22 6.83 6.01
N THR A 13 -11.20 6.24 6.71
CA THR A 13 -12.45 5.76 6.11
C THR A 13 -13.17 6.89 5.39
N THR A 14 -13.30 8.05 6.05
CA THR A 14 -13.97 9.22 5.47
C THR A 14 -13.24 9.69 4.22
N ALA A 15 -11.91 9.79 4.25
CA ALA A 15 -11.10 10.19 3.10
C ALA A 15 -11.27 9.22 1.91
N VAL A 16 -11.23 7.91 2.15
CA VAL A 16 -11.40 6.90 1.09
C VAL A 16 -12.83 6.89 0.55
N VAL A 17 -13.84 6.95 1.42
CA VAL A 17 -15.27 6.93 1.02
C VAL A 17 -15.61 8.18 0.22
N LEU A 18 -15.27 9.37 0.72
CA LEU A 18 -15.55 10.63 0.01
C LEU A 18 -14.76 10.72 -1.29
N GLY A 19 -13.49 10.31 -1.30
CA GLY A 19 -12.67 10.27 -2.52
C GLY A 19 -13.25 9.30 -3.56
N THR A 20 -13.71 8.13 -3.12
CA THR A 20 -14.34 7.13 -3.99
C THR A 20 -15.67 7.65 -4.55
N ALA A 21 -16.53 8.22 -3.69
CA ALA A 21 -17.80 8.80 -4.09
C ALA A 21 -17.60 9.94 -5.11
N TYR A 22 -16.66 10.85 -4.82
CA TYR A 22 -16.26 11.89 -5.76
C TYR A 22 -15.82 11.28 -7.10
N SER A 23 -14.97 10.25 -7.07
CA SER A 23 -14.46 9.65 -8.30
C SER A 23 -15.54 9.05 -9.18
N VAL A 24 -16.60 8.50 -8.58
CA VAL A 24 -17.76 7.95 -9.30
C VAL A 24 -18.62 9.08 -9.86
N VAL A 25 -18.94 10.09 -9.03
CA VAL A 25 -19.78 11.22 -9.45
C VAL A 25 -19.17 12.00 -10.62
N TYR A 26 -17.85 12.21 -10.58
CA TYR A 26 -17.14 13.03 -11.56
C TYR A 26 -16.36 12.21 -12.60
N ASN A 27 -16.50 10.89 -12.61
CA ASN A 27 -15.78 9.97 -13.51
C ASN A 27 -14.25 10.22 -13.52
N THR A 28 -13.66 10.46 -12.35
CA THR A 28 -12.22 10.74 -12.23
C THR A 28 -11.38 9.51 -11.92
N TYR A 29 -11.99 8.36 -11.66
CA TYR A 29 -11.25 7.13 -11.41
C TYR A 29 -10.71 6.51 -12.70
N LEU A 30 -9.61 5.78 -12.58
CA LEU A 30 -9.04 4.96 -13.65
C LEU A 30 -9.11 3.49 -13.26
N ASP A 31 -9.86 2.69 -14.02
CA ASP A 31 -9.90 1.23 -13.82
C ASP A 31 -8.52 0.62 -14.16
N THR A 32 -7.85 0.05 -13.17
CA THR A 32 -6.51 -0.51 -13.35
C THR A 32 -6.52 -1.95 -13.85
N SER A 33 -7.68 -2.60 -13.83
CA SER A 33 -7.88 -3.92 -14.43
C SER A 33 -8.05 -3.83 -15.95
N ASP A 34 -8.48 -2.69 -16.50
CA ASP A 34 -8.76 -2.54 -17.93
C ASP A 34 -7.46 -2.38 -18.78
N PRO A 35 -7.16 -3.32 -19.69
CA PRO A 35 -6.06 -3.19 -20.64
C PRO A 35 -6.12 -1.92 -21.49
N ALA A 36 -7.32 -1.56 -21.94
CA ALA A 36 -7.52 -0.47 -22.89
C ALA A 36 -7.21 0.88 -22.26
N LEU A 37 -7.34 1.01 -20.94
CA LEU A 37 -7.09 2.26 -20.22
C LEU A 37 -5.67 2.35 -19.66
N THR A 38 -5.07 1.22 -19.26
CA THR A 38 -3.84 1.24 -18.46
C THR A 38 -2.54 1.40 -19.26
N HIS A 39 -2.59 1.29 -20.59
CA HIS A 39 -1.43 1.56 -21.45
C HIS A 39 -1.08 3.05 -21.53
N ALA A 40 -2.09 3.92 -21.39
CA ALA A 40 -1.95 5.36 -21.51
C ALA A 40 -1.74 6.05 -20.14
N PRO A 41 -1.24 7.29 -20.12
CA PRO A 41 -1.34 8.16 -18.94
C PRO A 41 -2.80 8.36 -18.53
N HIS A 42 -3.02 8.70 -17.25
CA HIS A 42 -4.35 9.03 -16.76
C HIS A 42 -4.96 10.19 -17.60
N PRO A 43 -6.25 10.14 -18.00
CA PRO A 43 -6.86 11.19 -18.85
C PRO A 43 -6.70 12.61 -18.29
N LEU A 44 -6.82 12.75 -16.97
CA LEU A 44 -6.64 14.01 -16.24
C LEU A 44 -5.17 14.39 -15.92
N THR A 45 -4.17 13.67 -16.42
CA THR A 45 -2.75 13.88 -16.03
C THR A 45 -2.22 15.28 -16.34
N ASN A 46 -2.77 15.95 -17.35
CA ASN A 46 -2.32 17.29 -17.79
C ASN A 46 -3.08 18.43 -17.07
N THR A 47 -4.23 18.13 -16.48
CA THR A 47 -5.11 19.13 -15.84
C THR A 47 -5.08 19.03 -14.33
N HIS A 48 -4.83 17.84 -13.77
CA HIS A 48 -4.85 17.58 -12.34
C HIS A 48 -3.51 17.03 -11.86
N TYR A 49 -2.87 17.76 -10.94
CA TYR A 49 -1.54 17.42 -10.42
C TYR A 49 -1.45 15.99 -9.87
N PHE A 50 -2.43 15.56 -9.07
CA PHE A 50 -2.43 14.24 -8.45
C PHE A 50 -2.83 13.10 -9.38
N ALA A 51 -3.46 13.40 -10.52
CA ALA A 51 -3.73 12.40 -11.56
C ALA A 51 -2.46 11.99 -12.31
N ASN A 52 -1.41 12.81 -12.27
CA ASN A 52 -0.11 12.45 -12.81
C ASN A 52 0.60 11.47 -11.87
N LYS A 53 0.75 10.20 -12.30
CA LYS A 53 1.43 9.14 -11.51
C LYS A 53 2.90 9.42 -11.19
N SER A 54 3.52 10.40 -11.84
CA SER A 54 4.92 10.81 -11.60
C SER A 54 5.05 11.96 -10.60
N ASN A 55 3.95 12.38 -9.95
CA ASN A 55 4.02 13.43 -8.95
C ASN A 55 4.90 13.02 -7.74
N PRO A 56 5.56 13.99 -7.07
CA PRO A 56 6.39 13.78 -5.89
C PRO A 56 5.76 12.97 -4.75
N LEU A 57 4.47 13.17 -4.45
CA LEU A 57 3.77 12.41 -3.40
C LEU A 57 3.81 10.91 -3.73
N ASN A 58 3.51 10.54 -4.97
CA ASN A 58 3.54 9.15 -5.39
C ASN A 58 4.96 8.56 -5.45
N VAL A 59 5.90 9.27 -6.09
CA VAL A 59 7.25 8.76 -6.37
C VAL A 59 8.08 8.61 -5.09
N PHE A 60 8.03 9.60 -4.19
CA PHE A 60 8.86 9.60 -2.98
C PHE A 60 8.17 8.94 -1.79
N PHE A 61 6.84 9.08 -1.65
CA PHE A 61 6.13 8.57 -0.47
C PHE A 61 5.34 7.30 -0.78
N THR A 62 4.31 7.37 -1.62
CA THR A 62 3.33 6.28 -1.79
C THR A 62 3.99 4.97 -2.23
N LYS A 63 4.89 5.01 -3.24
CA LYS A 63 5.62 3.81 -3.70
C LYS A 63 6.59 3.24 -2.66
N LYS A 64 6.99 4.04 -1.67
CA LYS A 64 7.94 3.67 -0.61
C LYS A 64 7.28 3.65 0.77
N ALA A 65 5.95 3.50 0.82
CA ALA A 65 5.17 3.76 2.04
C ALA A 65 5.59 2.90 3.23
N TRP A 66 5.81 1.59 3.01
CA TRP A 66 6.25 0.69 4.07
C TRP A 66 7.65 1.03 4.60
N GLY A 67 8.55 1.48 3.73
CA GLY A 67 9.91 1.89 4.11
C GLY A 67 9.89 3.09 5.05
N TRP A 68 9.12 4.14 4.69
CA TRP A 68 8.93 5.31 5.56
C TRP A 68 8.24 4.96 6.87
N THR A 69 7.21 4.11 6.81
CA THR A 69 6.48 3.62 7.99
C THR A 69 7.41 2.88 8.95
N THR A 70 8.24 1.99 8.41
CA THR A 70 9.22 1.19 9.18
C THR A 70 10.30 2.09 9.78
N GLY A 71 10.91 2.97 8.99
CA GLY A 71 11.95 3.88 9.47
C GLY A 71 11.46 4.78 10.60
N LEU A 72 10.25 5.34 10.45
CA LEU A 72 9.66 6.18 11.49
C LEU A 72 9.24 5.40 12.73
N PHE A 73 8.73 4.18 12.56
CA PHE A 73 8.43 3.29 13.68
C PHE A 73 9.68 3.02 14.52
N PHE A 74 10.78 2.60 13.90
CA PHE A 74 12.03 2.34 14.64
C PHE A 74 12.64 3.61 15.23
N PHE A 75 12.57 4.74 14.53
CA PHE A 75 13.00 6.02 15.10
C PHE A 75 12.18 6.39 16.35
N SER A 76 10.85 6.23 16.30
CA SER A 76 9.97 6.43 17.45
C SER A 76 10.25 5.44 18.58
N TRP A 77 10.44 4.15 18.26
CA TRP A 77 10.72 3.11 19.24
C TRP A 77 12.06 3.35 19.95
N VAL A 78 13.14 3.61 19.22
CA VAL A 78 14.47 3.88 19.81
C VAL A 78 14.49 5.19 20.60
N SER A 79 13.84 6.24 20.11
CA SER A 79 13.80 7.54 20.80
C SER A 79 12.88 7.56 22.04
N SER A 80 11.94 6.61 22.15
CA SER A 80 11.01 6.53 23.27
C SER A 80 11.70 6.12 24.58
N PRO A 81 11.16 6.49 25.77
CA PRO A 81 11.68 6.01 27.05
C PRO A 81 11.70 4.48 27.15
N PRO A 82 12.66 3.87 27.89
CA PRO A 82 12.83 2.42 27.98
C PRO A 82 11.55 1.66 28.33
N GLN A 83 10.68 2.25 29.15
CA GLN A 83 9.41 1.66 29.60
C GLN A 83 8.44 1.40 28.44
N THR A 84 8.55 2.15 27.34
CA THR A 84 7.70 2.01 26.14
C THR A 84 8.34 1.20 25.01
N ARG A 85 9.59 0.74 25.18
CA ARG A 85 10.35 -0.07 24.20
C ARG A 85 10.02 -1.55 24.31
N THR A 86 8.74 -1.89 24.17
CA THR A 86 8.28 -3.27 24.36
C THR A 86 8.55 -4.13 23.13
N ALA A 87 8.86 -5.41 23.33
CA ALA A 87 8.97 -6.42 22.27
C ALA A 87 7.64 -6.61 21.49
N ARG A 88 6.50 -6.43 22.17
CA ARG A 88 5.17 -6.47 21.56
C ARG A 88 5.07 -5.57 20.32
N ARG A 89 5.53 -4.33 20.41
CA ARG A 89 5.49 -3.35 19.31
C ARG A 89 6.29 -3.83 18.09
N VAL A 90 7.44 -4.46 18.34
CA VAL A 90 8.27 -5.06 17.28
C VAL A 90 7.59 -6.28 16.67
N LEU A 91 6.93 -7.12 17.47
CA LEU A 91 6.12 -8.24 16.96
C LEU A 91 4.92 -7.76 16.13
N GLN A 92 4.26 -6.67 16.51
CA GLN A 92 3.20 -6.05 15.71
C GLN A 92 3.73 -5.57 14.35
N TRP A 93 4.91 -4.94 14.34
CA TRP A 93 5.59 -4.52 13.11
C TRP A 93 5.97 -5.72 12.24
N LEU A 94 6.53 -6.79 12.84
CA LEU A 94 6.87 -8.02 12.13
C LEU A 94 5.63 -8.63 11.49
N LEU A 95 4.53 -8.76 12.22
CA LEU A 95 3.28 -9.31 11.69
C LEU A 95 2.70 -8.44 10.56
N ALA A 96 2.72 -7.12 10.71
CA ALA A 96 2.30 -6.20 9.65
C ALA A 96 3.19 -6.33 8.40
N THR A 97 4.50 -6.48 8.59
CA THR A 97 5.46 -6.71 7.50
C THR A 97 5.18 -8.04 6.79
N THR A 98 4.93 -9.11 7.54
CA THR A 98 4.54 -10.41 6.97
C THR A 98 3.26 -10.29 6.16
N VAL A 99 2.22 -9.62 6.67
CA VAL A 99 0.96 -9.40 5.94
C VAL A 99 1.22 -8.66 4.62
N TRP A 100 2.00 -7.58 4.66
CA TRP A 100 2.35 -6.81 3.46
C TRP A 100 3.12 -7.65 2.42
N ILE A 101 4.15 -8.39 2.86
CA ILE A 101 4.95 -9.26 1.99
C ILE A 101 4.08 -10.36 1.38
N SER A 102 3.27 -11.06 2.19
CA SER A 102 2.41 -12.15 1.70
C SER A 102 1.40 -11.67 0.65
N LEU A 103 0.86 -10.47 0.82
CA LEU A 103 -0.12 -9.92 -0.11
C LEU A 103 0.52 -9.37 -1.39
N THR A 104 1.68 -8.70 -1.31
CA THR A 104 2.18 -7.87 -2.43
C THR A 104 3.49 -8.34 -3.06
N MET A 105 4.22 -9.22 -2.37
CA MET A 105 5.53 -9.71 -2.80
C MET A 105 5.50 -11.21 -3.07
N TRP A 106 6.60 -11.70 -3.64
CA TRP A 106 6.79 -13.14 -3.82
C TRP A 106 6.80 -13.82 -2.44
N PHE A 107 5.84 -14.71 -2.21
CA PHE A 107 5.66 -15.43 -0.96
C PHE A 107 5.30 -16.88 -1.29
N PHE A 108 6.32 -17.74 -1.38
CA PHE A 108 6.19 -19.13 -1.83
C PHE A 108 5.49 -19.23 -3.22
N GLY A 109 5.97 -18.41 -4.17
CA GLY A 109 5.35 -18.23 -5.49
C GLY A 109 4.81 -16.81 -5.70
N PRO A 110 3.94 -16.59 -6.71
CA PRO A 110 3.35 -15.28 -6.97
C PRO A 110 2.60 -14.76 -5.74
N SER A 111 2.49 -13.43 -5.63
CA SER A 111 1.85 -12.79 -4.49
C SER A 111 0.38 -13.21 -4.39
N LEU A 112 -0.22 -13.14 -3.19
CA LEU A 112 -1.63 -13.49 -3.04
C LEU A 112 -2.54 -12.61 -3.90
N LEU A 113 -2.18 -11.34 -4.10
CA LEU A 113 -2.92 -10.45 -5.00
C LEU A 113 -2.78 -10.87 -6.47
N ASP A 114 -1.58 -11.27 -6.93
CA ASP A 114 -1.40 -11.79 -8.29
C ASP A 114 -2.26 -13.05 -8.52
N ARG A 115 -2.30 -13.95 -7.53
CA ARG A 115 -3.15 -15.16 -7.58
C ARG A 115 -4.64 -14.81 -7.60
N LEU A 116 -5.05 -13.81 -6.83
CA LEU A 116 -6.44 -13.35 -6.79
C LEU A 116 -6.87 -12.76 -8.13
N ILE A 117 -6.01 -11.99 -8.80
CA ILE A 117 -6.29 -11.45 -10.14
C ILE A 117 -6.55 -12.61 -11.11
N VAL A 118 -5.67 -13.61 -11.17
CA VAL A 118 -5.86 -14.76 -12.06
C VAL A 118 -7.10 -15.58 -11.68
N ALA A 119 -7.32 -15.84 -10.39
CA ALA A 119 -8.48 -16.59 -9.91
C ALA A 119 -9.82 -15.90 -10.21
N SER A 120 -9.82 -14.57 -10.35
CA SER A 120 -11.00 -13.77 -10.70
C SER A 120 -11.14 -13.51 -12.21
N GLY A 121 -10.42 -14.27 -13.05
CA GLY A 121 -10.51 -14.20 -14.51
C GLY A 121 -9.48 -13.27 -15.15
N GLY A 122 -8.45 -12.86 -14.41
CA GLY A 122 -7.35 -12.07 -14.94
C GLY A 122 -6.40 -12.86 -15.82
N SER A 123 -5.81 -12.16 -16.78
CA SER A 123 -4.90 -12.71 -17.77
C SER A 123 -3.61 -11.89 -17.81
N CYS A 124 -2.50 -12.56 -18.11
CA CYS A 124 -1.25 -11.87 -18.35
C CYS A 124 -1.29 -11.21 -19.73
N ILE A 125 -0.98 -9.92 -19.84
CA ILE A 125 -0.97 -9.22 -21.12
C ILE A 125 0.28 -8.37 -21.28
N PHE A 126 0.61 -8.02 -22.53
CA PHE A 126 1.54 -6.94 -22.83
C PHE A 126 1.01 -6.09 -23.98
N HIS A 127 1.42 -4.83 -24.03
CA HIS A 127 1.02 -3.88 -25.07
C HIS A 127 2.03 -3.84 -26.20
N LEU A 128 1.53 -3.80 -27.42
CA LEU A 128 2.29 -3.54 -28.63
C LEU A 128 2.47 -2.03 -28.86
N PRO A 129 3.48 -1.61 -29.64
CA PRO A 129 3.62 -0.22 -30.05
C PRO A 129 2.40 0.33 -30.82
N SER A 130 1.59 -0.54 -31.45
CA SER A 130 0.34 -0.16 -32.11
C SER A 130 -0.76 0.28 -31.15
N GLY A 131 -0.63 -0.03 -29.85
CA GLY A 131 -1.68 0.18 -28.84
C GLY A 131 -2.51 -1.08 -28.55
N ASP A 132 -2.45 -2.08 -29.44
CA ASP A 132 -3.06 -3.38 -29.21
C ASP A 132 -2.36 -4.11 -28.06
N TYR A 133 -3.00 -5.17 -27.55
CA TYR A 133 -2.41 -6.01 -26.52
C TYR A 133 -2.67 -7.47 -26.79
N LEU A 134 -1.70 -8.29 -26.37
CA LEU A 134 -1.73 -9.72 -26.55
C LEU A 134 -1.78 -10.42 -25.20
N THR A 135 -2.46 -11.56 -25.16
CA THR A 135 -2.62 -12.35 -23.95
C THR A 135 -1.57 -13.44 -23.90
N LEU A 136 -0.93 -13.59 -22.76
CA LEU A 136 0.11 -14.56 -22.47
C LEU A 136 -0.33 -15.56 -21.40
N PRO A 137 0.34 -16.72 -21.33
CA PRO A 137 0.29 -17.58 -20.16
C PRO A 137 0.59 -16.81 -18.86
N ALA A 138 -0.14 -17.13 -17.78
CA ALA A 138 -0.10 -16.36 -16.52
C ALA A 138 1.29 -16.35 -15.85
N ASP A 139 2.05 -17.44 -16.02
CA ASP A 139 3.41 -17.62 -15.55
C ASP A 139 4.38 -16.56 -16.09
N ALA A 140 4.17 -16.08 -17.32
CA ALA A 140 4.98 -14.99 -17.88
C ALA A 140 4.94 -13.72 -17.00
N CYS A 141 3.78 -13.41 -16.40
CA CYS A 141 3.64 -12.26 -15.50
C CYS A 141 4.18 -12.54 -14.10
N PHE A 142 4.14 -13.79 -13.62
CA PHE A 142 4.63 -14.15 -12.29
C PHE A 142 6.14 -14.02 -12.16
N THR A 143 6.88 -14.23 -13.26
CA THR A 143 8.35 -14.04 -13.29
C THR A 143 8.77 -12.58 -13.18
N LYS A 144 7.87 -11.65 -13.52
CA LYS A 144 8.16 -10.20 -13.61
C LYS A 144 9.37 -9.90 -14.52
N ALA A 145 9.66 -10.77 -15.47
CA ALA A 145 10.74 -10.60 -16.44
C ALA A 145 10.29 -9.76 -17.64
N LEU A 146 11.23 -9.06 -18.29
CA LEU A 146 10.97 -8.43 -19.57
C LEU A 146 10.87 -9.51 -20.65
N VAL A 147 9.86 -9.41 -21.51
CA VAL A 147 9.69 -10.26 -22.68
C VAL A 147 10.18 -9.54 -23.93
N SER A 148 10.84 -10.28 -24.81
CA SER A 148 11.31 -9.83 -26.12
C SER A 148 11.33 -10.99 -27.12
N PRO A 149 11.32 -10.70 -28.44
CA PRO A 149 11.47 -11.75 -29.46
C PRO A 149 12.73 -12.61 -29.24
N SER A 150 13.80 -12.00 -28.74
CA SER A 150 15.08 -12.67 -28.45
C SER A 150 15.08 -13.52 -27.18
N SER A 151 14.31 -13.15 -26.15
CA SER A 151 14.28 -13.87 -24.87
C SER A 151 13.20 -14.96 -24.82
N ASN A 152 12.12 -14.80 -25.60
CA ASN A 152 10.99 -15.73 -25.64
C ASN A 152 10.60 -16.07 -27.08
N PRO A 153 11.50 -16.65 -27.91
CA PRO A 153 11.24 -16.84 -29.34
C PRO A 153 9.97 -17.64 -29.65
N GLU A 154 9.64 -18.64 -28.81
CA GLU A 154 8.43 -19.45 -29.00
C GLU A 154 7.15 -18.62 -28.87
N LEU A 155 7.09 -17.75 -27.86
CA LEU A 155 5.96 -16.83 -27.63
C LEU A 155 5.70 -15.94 -28.85
N PHE A 156 6.76 -15.41 -29.45
CA PHE A 156 6.67 -14.48 -30.57
C PHE A 156 6.48 -15.20 -31.92
N SER A 157 6.85 -16.49 -32.03
CA SER A 157 6.63 -17.30 -33.23
C SER A 157 5.14 -17.59 -33.49
N GLU A 158 4.35 -17.80 -32.44
CA GLU A 158 2.89 -17.99 -32.55
C GLU A 158 2.15 -16.70 -32.91
N LEU A 159 2.73 -15.57 -32.54
CA LEU A 159 2.19 -14.22 -32.74
C LEU A 159 2.71 -13.55 -34.03
N ALA A 160 3.48 -14.26 -34.86
CA ALA A 160 4.29 -13.70 -35.95
C ALA A 160 3.51 -12.88 -37.00
N ALA A 161 2.22 -13.15 -37.20
CA ALA A 161 1.37 -12.39 -38.12
C ALA A 161 1.07 -10.96 -37.63
N ASP A 162 0.93 -10.76 -36.32
CA ASP A 162 0.55 -9.49 -35.70
C ASP A 162 1.76 -8.63 -35.28
N LEU A 163 2.97 -9.21 -35.33
CA LEU A 163 4.21 -8.63 -34.80
C LEU A 163 5.20 -8.16 -35.87
N ALA A 164 4.80 -8.18 -37.15
CA ALA A 164 5.66 -7.86 -38.30
C ALA A 164 6.51 -6.56 -38.20
N PRO A 165 6.13 -5.51 -37.43
CA PRO A 165 6.96 -4.32 -37.26
C PRO A 165 7.82 -4.27 -35.98
N LEU A 166 7.86 -5.31 -35.13
CA LEU A 166 8.66 -5.27 -33.90
C LEU A 166 10.16 -5.48 -34.16
N SER A 167 10.99 -4.54 -33.68
CA SER A 167 12.45 -4.72 -33.68
C SER A 167 12.87 -5.81 -32.69
N LEU A 168 13.98 -6.50 -32.98
CA LEU A 168 14.54 -7.55 -32.09
C LEU A 168 14.89 -7.04 -30.68
N ASP A 169 15.14 -5.74 -30.56
CA ASP A 169 15.52 -5.05 -29.32
C ASP A 169 14.31 -4.60 -28.48
N TRP A 170 13.10 -4.73 -29.00
CA TRP A 170 11.90 -4.32 -28.30
C TRP A 170 11.66 -5.20 -27.06
N LYS A 171 11.37 -4.53 -25.93
CA LYS A 171 11.15 -5.17 -24.63
C LYS A 171 9.88 -4.61 -24.00
N ALA A 172 9.04 -5.50 -23.49
CA ALA A 172 7.90 -5.12 -22.67
C ALA A 172 7.90 -5.89 -21.35
N LEU A 173 7.34 -5.27 -20.32
CA LEU A 173 7.02 -5.96 -19.07
C LEU A 173 5.56 -6.37 -19.12
N PRO A 174 5.24 -7.68 -19.22
CA PRO A 174 3.87 -8.13 -19.18
C PRO A 174 3.28 -7.87 -17.79
N ARG A 175 1.98 -7.60 -17.74
CA ARG A 175 1.25 -7.31 -16.50
C ARG A 175 -0.05 -8.08 -16.46
N LEU A 176 -0.41 -8.51 -15.26
CA LEU A 176 -1.75 -9.05 -15.02
C LEU A 176 -2.76 -7.92 -15.16
N ARG A 177 -3.76 -8.17 -16.01
CA ARG A 177 -4.88 -7.30 -16.29
C ARG A 177 -6.12 -8.16 -16.45
N ARG A 178 -7.29 -7.53 -16.46
CA ARG A 178 -8.59 -8.20 -16.37
C ARG A 178 -8.71 -8.95 -15.02
N GLY A 179 -9.94 -9.25 -14.60
CA GLY A 179 -10.18 -9.75 -13.23
C GLY A 179 -10.07 -8.65 -12.17
N HIS A 180 -10.07 -9.05 -10.90
CA HIS A 180 -10.15 -8.16 -9.76
C HIS A 180 -8.77 -7.73 -9.25
N ASP A 181 -8.31 -6.54 -9.66
CA ASP A 181 -7.02 -5.95 -9.25
C ASP A 181 -7.17 -5.09 -7.97
N VAL A 182 -7.08 -5.74 -6.81
CA VAL A 182 -7.16 -5.05 -5.51
C VAL A 182 -6.17 -3.88 -5.45
N SER A 183 -6.64 -2.71 -5.00
CA SER A 183 -5.77 -1.54 -4.85
C SER A 183 -4.70 -1.75 -3.78
N GLY A 184 -3.50 -2.16 -4.22
CA GLY A 184 -2.32 -2.34 -3.35
C GLY A 184 -1.89 -1.06 -2.65
N HIS A 185 -2.12 0.11 -3.26
CA HIS A 185 -1.85 1.41 -2.64
C HIS A 185 -2.81 1.69 -1.48
N ILE A 186 -4.12 1.57 -1.69
CA ILE A 186 -5.11 1.78 -0.61
C ILE A 186 -4.89 0.76 0.52
N PHE A 187 -4.60 -0.50 0.17
CA PHE A 187 -4.22 -1.53 1.13
C PHE A 187 -3.04 -1.09 2.01
N LEU A 188 -1.90 -0.78 1.39
CA LEU A 188 -0.66 -0.50 2.12
C LEU A 188 -0.77 0.80 2.93
N LEU A 189 -1.36 1.84 2.35
CA LEU A 189 -1.56 3.12 3.04
C LEU A 189 -2.49 2.97 4.24
N THR A 190 -3.58 2.20 4.12
CA THR A 190 -4.49 1.93 5.25
C THR A 190 -3.76 1.18 6.36
N LEU A 191 -3.03 0.11 6.03
CA LEU A 191 -2.22 -0.65 6.98
C LEU A 191 -1.19 0.23 7.68
N SER A 192 -0.42 1.01 6.92
CA SER A 192 0.59 1.95 7.42
C SER A 192 -0.01 3.01 8.35
N THR A 193 -1.15 3.58 7.98
CA THR A 193 -1.82 4.64 8.73
C THR A 193 -2.31 4.14 10.08
N LEU A 194 -3.01 3.01 10.11
CA LEU A 194 -3.52 2.42 11.35
C LEU A 194 -2.39 1.90 12.24
N PHE A 195 -1.36 1.29 11.64
CA PHE A 195 -0.17 0.84 12.36
C PHE A 195 0.51 2.01 13.08
N LEU A 196 0.83 3.11 12.38
CA LEU A 196 1.46 4.29 13.01
C LEU A 196 0.59 4.92 14.10
N ALA A 197 -0.74 4.95 13.90
CA ALA A 197 -1.68 5.44 14.90
C ALA A 197 -1.68 4.59 16.19
N ASP A 198 -1.58 3.26 16.08
CA ASP A 198 -1.43 2.39 17.25
C ASP A 198 -0.07 2.61 17.93
N GLN A 199 1.01 2.73 17.14
CA GLN A 199 2.36 2.91 17.67
C GLN A 199 2.60 4.26 18.36
N LEU A 200 1.73 5.26 18.14
CA LEU A 200 1.74 6.54 18.85
C LEU A 200 1.21 6.43 20.29
N ARG A 201 0.32 5.48 20.58
CA ARG A 201 -0.43 5.45 21.84
C ARG A 201 0.45 5.36 23.09
N PRO A 202 1.52 4.52 23.15
CA PRO A 202 2.40 4.49 24.31
C PRO A 202 3.05 5.84 24.59
N SER A 203 3.45 6.56 23.53
CA SER A 203 4.05 7.89 23.66
C SER A 203 3.05 8.92 24.19
N LEU A 204 1.80 8.88 23.73
CA LEU A 204 0.74 9.80 24.18
C LEU A 204 0.33 9.58 25.65
N SER A 205 0.65 8.42 26.23
CA SER A 205 0.42 8.17 27.66
C SER A 205 1.54 8.69 28.58
N LEU A 206 2.65 9.18 28.02
CA LEU A 206 3.75 9.72 28.80
C LEU A 206 3.49 11.19 29.19
N PRO A 207 3.87 11.61 30.41
CA PRO A 207 3.68 12.99 30.87
C PRO A 207 4.62 13.98 30.17
N ALA A 208 5.79 13.51 29.73
CA ALA A 208 6.78 14.32 29.04
C ALA A 208 7.59 13.46 28.05
N TRP A 209 8.16 14.12 27.04
CA TRP A 209 8.95 13.48 26.00
C TRP A 209 10.37 14.04 25.94
N PRO A 210 11.40 13.17 25.85
CA PRO A 210 12.75 13.60 25.48
C PRO A 210 12.73 14.40 24.18
N LEU A 211 13.65 15.37 24.02
CA LEU A 211 13.69 16.25 22.84
C LEU A 211 13.75 15.44 21.53
N ILE A 212 14.58 14.39 21.48
CA ILE A 212 14.69 13.52 20.31
C ILE A 212 13.36 12.80 19.99
N HIS A 213 12.60 12.41 21.00
CA HIS A 213 11.32 11.74 20.82
C HIS A 213 10.25 12.70 20.27
N LYS A 214 10.31 14.00 20.62
CA LYS A 214 9.41 15.01 20.05
C LYS A 214 9.48 15.06 18.53
N PHE A 215 10.69 14.97 17.95
CA PHE A 215 10.86 14.89 16.49
C PHE A 215 10.21 13.63 15.90
N ALA A 216 10.27 12.49 16.59
CA ALA A 216 9.61 11.27 16.14
C ALA A 216 8.08 11.40 16.14
N LEU A 217 7.52 12.11 17.13
CA LEU A 217 6.07 12.36 17.20
C LEU A 217 5.60 13.34 16.12
N ILE A 218 6.34 14.43 15.89
CA ILE A 218 6.07 15.36 14.79
C ILE A 218 6.13 14.62 13.45
N GLY A 219 7.20 13.82 13.24
CA GLY A 219 7.33 12.99 12.05
C GLY A 219 6.15 12.04 11.86
N ASN A 220 5.63 11.45 12.94
CA ASN A 220 4.48 10.54 12.89
C ASN A 220 3.20 11.24 12.48
N VAL A 221 2.91 12.42 13.06
CA VAL A 221 1.75 13.24 12.65
C VAL A 221 1.86 13.65 11.19
N LEU A 222 3.05 14.09 10.74
CA LEU A 222 3.28 14.47 9.34
C LEU A 222 3.09 13.27 8.39
N LEU A 223 3.65 12.11 8.74
CA LEU A 223 3.56 10.93 7.90
C LEU A 223 2.12 10.37 7.85
N LEU A 224 1.37 10.42 8.96
CA LEU A 224 -0.07 10.12 8.97
C LEU A 224 -0.84 11.05 8.03
N ALA A 225 -0.58 12.36 8.07
CA ALA A 225 -1.20 13.31 7.15
C ALA A 225 -0.87 12.99 5.68
N ILE A 226 0.38 12.64 5.39
CA ILE A 226 0.82 12.20 4.06
C ILE A 226 0.09 10.93 3.62
N TRP A 227 -0.09 9.93 4.49
CA TRP A 227 -0.81 8.70 4.14
C TRP A 227 -2.31 8.91 3.92
N ILE A 228 -2.94 9.77 4.71
CA ILE A 228 -4.35 10.14 4.52
C ILE A 228 -4.52 10.90 3.21
N LEU A 229 -3.64 11.87 2.90
CA LEU A 229 -3.63 12.58 1.62
C LEU A 229 -3.39 11.63 0.44
N ALA A 230 -2.40 10.75 0.55
CA ALA A 230 -2.11 9.74 -0.47
C ALA A 230 -3.34 8.84 -0.69
N SER A 231 -4.00 8.39 0.38
CA SER A 231 -5.22 7.57 0.29
C SER A 231 -6.36 8.32 -0.41
N ALA A 232 -6.57 9.60 -0.07
CA ALA A 232 -7.58 10.44 -0.69
C ALA A 232 -7.30 10.65 -2.19
N THR A 233 -6.07 11.01 -2.55
CA THR A 233 -5.69 11.21 -3.96
C THR A 233 -5.77 9.93 -4.78
N THR A 234 -5.36 8.78 -4.21
CA THR A 234 -5.56 7.48 -4.83
C THR A 234 -7.06 7.18 -5.01
N ALA A 235 -7.89 7.42 -3.99
CA ALA A 235 -9.32 7.20 -4.08
C ALA A 235 -10.02 8.08 -5.12
N VAL A 236 -9.53 9.30 -5.37
CA VAL A 236 -10.08 10.21 -6.38
C VAL A 236 -9.66 9.82 -7.80
N TYR A 237 -8.40 9.48 -8.05
CA TYR A 237 -7.85 9.39 -9.42
C TYR A 237 -7.53 7.98 -9.92
N PHE A 238 -7.38 6.98 -9.06
CA PHE A 238 -6.87 5.67 -9.47
C PHE A 238 -7.72 4.54 -8.92
N HIS A 239 -7.72 3.41 -9.61
CA HIS A 239 -8.48 2.20 -9.29
C HIS A 239 -10.00 2.37 -9.44
N SER A 240 -10.70 1.30 -9.76
CA SER A 240 -12.16 1.25 -9.72
C SER A 240 -12.67 1.29 -8.27
N PRO A 241 -13.96 1.61 -8.03
CA PRO A 241 -14.53 1.63 -6.69
C PRO A 241 -14.36 0.30 -5.92
N LEU A 242 -14.54 -0.84 -6.60
CA LEU A 242 -14.44 -2.15 -5.95
C LEU A 242 -13.00 -2.51 -5.57
N GLU A 243 -12.03 -2.16 -6.42
CA GLU A 243 -10.60 -2.31 -6.16
C GLU A 243 -10.17 -1.50 -4.92
N LYS A 244 -10.70 -0.28 -4.75
CA LYS A 244 -10.47 0.56 -3.56
C LYS A 244 -11.06 -0.07 -2.31
N VAL A 245 -12.32 -0.51 -2.37
CA VAL A 245 -13.02 -1.12 -1.22
C VAL A 245 -12.28 -2.35 -0.72
N THR A 246 -11.95 -3.27 -1.62
CA THR A 246 -11.22 -4.50 -1.26
C THR A 246 -9.82 -4.20 -0.73
N GLY A 247 -9.09 -3.24 -1.32
CA GLY A 247 -7.80 -2.79 -0.80
C GLY A 247 -7.91 -2.24 0.62
N TYR A 248 -8.90 -1.39 0.87
CA TYR A 248 -9.16 -0.81 2.19
C TYR A 248 -9.49 -1.90 3.22
N LEU A 249 -10.38 -2.84 2.89
CA LEU A 249 -10.77 -3.94 3.77
C LEU A 249 -9.58 -4.85 4.11
N LEU A 250 -8.70 -5.16 3.13
CA LEU A 250 -7.47 -5.89 3.41
C LEU A 250 -6.53 -5.10 4.31
N GLY A 251 -6.46 -3.78 4.17
CA GLY A 251 -5.61 -2.92 5.00
C GLY A 251 -6.07 -2.90 6.46
N VAL A 252 -7.38 -2.75 6.67
CA VAL A 252 -8.01 -2.84 8.00
C VAL A 252 -7.82 -4.23 8.59
N THR A 253 -8.08 -5.29 7.82
CA THR A 253 -7.93 -6.68 8.28
C THR A 253 -6.48 -6.97 8.65
N GLY A 254 -5.53 -6.57 7.81
CA GLY A 254 -4.10 -6.68 8.09
C GLY A 254 -3.71 -5.97 9.39
N PHE A 255 -4.25 -4.78 9.63
CA PHE A 255 -4.07 -4.09 10.90
C PHE A 255 -4.68 -4.85 12.08
N LEU A 256 -5.91 -5.38 11.96
CA LEU A 256 -6.55 -6.14 13.03
C LEU A 256 -5.74 -7.39 13.42
N LEU A 257 -5.08 -8.06 12.47
CA LEU A 257 -4.17 -9.16 12.75
C LEU A 257 -3.03 -8.74 13.68
N THR A 258 -2.48 -7.53 13.50
CA THR A 258 -1.43 -6.99 14.41
C THR A 258 -1.91 -6.85 15.85
N GLN A 259 -3.22 -6.73 16.08
CA GLN A 259 -3.78 -6.57 17.42
C GLN A 259 -3.90 -7.89 18.17
N LEU A 260 -3.74 -9.03 17.49
CA LEU A 260 -3.71 -10.37 18.09
C LEU A 260 -2.43 -10.63 18.89
N VAL A 261 -1.38 -9.82 18.70
CA VAL A 261 -0.14 -9.93 19.48
C VAL A 261 -0.46 -9.67 20.96
N PRO A 262 -0.28 -10.66 21.85
CA PRO A 262 -0.65 -10.54 23.25
C PRO A 262 0.04 -9.35 23.92
N GLY A 263 -0.71 -8.61 24.73
CA GLY A 263 -0.14 -7.64 25.65
C GLY A 263 0.18 -8.31 26.96
N SER A 264 1.37 -8.09 27.52
CA SER A 264 1.55 -8.24 28.95
C SER A 264 0.61 -7.24 29.62
N SER A 265 -0.45 -7.73 30.25
CA SER A 265 -1.33 -6.94 31.12
C SER A 265 -0.55 -6.56 32.37
N THR A 266 0.44 -5.68 32.25
CA THR A 266 0.88 -4.89 33.39
C THR A 266 -0.15 -3.78 33.53
N THR A 267 -1.32 -4.15 34.06
CA THR A 267 -2.05 -3.25 34.95
C THR A 267 -1.04 -2.84 36.00
N LEU A 268 -0.44 -1.65 35.82
CA LEU A 268 0.27 -0.98 36.90
C LEU A 268 -0.72 -0.97 38.06
N THR A 269 -0.46 -1.80 39.06
CA THR A 269 -1.18 -1.74 40.32
C THR A 269 -0.95 -0.34 40.88
N ASP A 270 -1.89 0.18 41.67
CA ASP A 270 -1.76 1.54 42.23
C ASP A 270 -0.47 1.75 43.05
N GLU A 271 0.28 0.69 43.36
CA GLU A 271 1.64 0.76 43.92
C GLU A 271 2.69 1.33 42.97
N ASP A 272 2.65 1.01 41.67
CA ASP A 272 3.64 1.51 40.71
C ASP A 272 3.45 3.01 40.41
N LYS A 273 2.20 3.50 40.48
CA LYS A 273 1.90 4.94 40.40
C LYS A 273 2.41 5.70 41.63
N LYS A 274 2.43 5.08 42.81
CA LYS A 274 2.96 5.71 44.03
C LYS A 274 4.49 5.85 44.01
N ARG A 275 5.22 4.89 43.43
CA ARG A 275 6.69 4.98 43.28
C ARG A 275 7.14 6.02 42.26
N ALA A 276 6.35 6.31 41.23
CA ALA A 276 6.68 7.31 40.21
C ALA A 276 6.52 8.76 40.70
N HIS A 277 5.84 8.99 41.83
CA HIS A 277 5.66 10.30 42.45
C HIS A 277 6.55 10.54 43.67
N SER A 278 7.40 9.57 44.05
CA SER A 278 8.31 9.68 45.20
C SER A 278 9.77 9.94 44.84
N HIS A 279 10.07 10.29 43.59
CA HIS A 279 11.42 10.64 43.12
C HIS A 279 11.42 11.92 42.29
#